data_AF-I9TH16-F1
#
_entry.id   AF-I9TH16-F1
#
_cell.length_a   1.000
_cell.length_b   1.000
_cell.length_c   1.000
_cell.angle_alpha   90.00
_cell.angle_beta   90.00
_cell.angle_gamma   90.00
#
_symmetry.space_group_name_H-M   'P 1'
#
loop_
_entity.id
_entity.type
_entity.pdbx_description
1 polymer ?
#
loop_
_entity_poly.entity_id
_entity_poly.type
_entity_poly.pdbx_seq_one_letter_code
_entity_poly.pdbx_strand_id
1 'polypeptide(L)'
;MENKNTQANESSSLERNELHNTIWKMANELRGSVDGWDFKQYVLGILFYRYISENMTHYINKEERKRDPSFDYAKLSDEEAERAREGLIEEKGFFIPPSALFCNALKNAPHNEDLNVTLQNIFNEIEKSSLGTPSEENVKGLFVKR
;
A
#
# COMPACT_ATOMS: atom_id res chain seq x y z
N MET A 1 -11.89 45.55 -10.27
CA MET A 1 -10.83 44.54 -10.14
C MET A 1 -11.52 43.24 -9.70
N GLU A 2 -11.96 42.37 -10.63
CA GLU A 2 -12.79 41.20 -10.21
C GLU A 2 -12.76 39.97 -11.14
N ASN A 3 -11.87 39.90 -12.14
CA ASN A 3 -11.89 38.82 -13.15
C ASN A 3 -10.71 37.83 -13.10
N LYS A 4 -10.08 37.61 -11.94
CA LYS A 4 -9.01 36.58 -11.80
C LYS A 4 -9.39 35.37 -10.94
N ASN A 5 -10.43 35.45 -10.10
CA ASN A 5 -10.78 34.36 -9.18
C ASN A 5 -11.70 33.27 -9.78
N THR A 6 -12.42 33.56 -10.86
CA THR A 6 -13.39 32.61 -11.45
C THR A 6 -12.71 31.57 -12.36
N GLN A 7 -11.69 31.94 -13.13
CA GLN A 7 -10.97 31.03 -14.03
C GLN A 7 -10.12 29.97 -13.30
N ALA A 8 -9.58 30.29 -12.12
CA ALA A 8 -8.78 29.33 -11.34
C ALA A 8 -9.63 28.17 -10.78
N ASN A 9 -10.86 28.45 -10.35
CA ASN A 9 -11.77 27.44 -9.80
C ASN A 9 -12.34 26.50 -10.88
N GLU A 10 -12.60 27.00 -12.09
CA GLU A 10 -13.02 26.16 -13.22
C GLU A 10 -11.92 25.17 -13.63
N SER A 11 -10.65 25.61 -13.74
CA SER A 11 -9.53 24.71 -14.07
C SER A 11 -9.31 23.61 -13.02
N SER A 12 -9.37 23.95 -11.72
CA SER A 12 -9.24 22.98 -10.63
C SER A 12 -10.38 21.95 -10.60
N SER A 13 -11.61 22.36 -10.95
CA SER A 13 -12.74 21.43 -11.04
C SER A 13 -12.66 20.53 -12.28
N LEU A 14 -12.16 21.05 -13.40
CA LEU A 14 -11.93 20.31 -14.64
C LEU A 14 -10.83 19.26 -14.45
N GLU A 15 -9.69 19.63 -13.87
CA GLU A 15 -8.58 18.71 -13.55
C GLU A 15 -9.02 17.61 -12.57
N ARG A 16 -9.82 17.94 -11.54
CA ARG A 16 -10.41 16.92 -10.66
C ARG A 16 -11.35 15.98 -11.39
N ASN A 17 -12.19 16.51 -12.28
CA ASN A 17 -13.12 15.69 -13.05
C ASN A 17 -12.39 14.79 -14.04
N GLU A 18 -11.31 15.25 -14.67
CA GLU A 18 -10.48 14.44 -15.56
C GLU A 18 -9.71 13.36 -14.80
N LEU A 19 -9.17 13.68 -13.63
CA LEU A 19 -8.53 12.71 -12.74
C LEU A 19 -9.55 11.66 -12.26
N HIS A 20 -10.73 12.10 -11.81
CA HIS A 20 -11.82 11.21 -11.40
C HIS A 20 -12.26 10.32 -12.57
N ASN A 21 -12.45 10.88 -13.77
CA ASN A 21 -12.81 10.12 -14.96
C ASN A 21 -11.75 9.10 -15.36
N THR A 22 -10.47 9.45 -15.21
CA THR A 22 -9.35 8.53 -15.48
C THR A 22 -9.33 7.38 -14.48
N ILE A 23 -9.46 7.67 -13.19
CA ILE A 23 -9.59 6.66 -12.12
C ILE A 23 -10.82 5.77 -12.37
N TRP A 24 -11.94 6.37 -12.77
CA TRP A 24 -13.19 5.64 -13.02
C TRP A 24 -13.10 4.74 -14.25
N LYS A 25 -12.46 5.21 -15.33
CA LYS A 25 -12.16 4.39 -16.52
C LYS A 25 -11.22 3.24 -16.20
N MET A 26 -10.11 3.51 -15.50
CA MET A 26 -9.19 2.46 -15.06
C MET A 26 -9.89 1.43 -14.20
N ALA A 27 -10.76 1.85 -13.27
CA ALA A 27 -11.54 0.94 -12.43
C ALA A 27 -12.55 0.10 -13.23
N ASN A 28 -13.12 0.62 -14.33
CA ASN A 28 -13.99 -0.16 -15.20
C ASN A 28 -13.23 -1.14 -16.10
N GLU A 29 -12.07 -0.74 -16.62
CA GLU A 29 -11.22 -1.63 -17.42
C GLU A 29 -10.69 -2.79 -16.56
N LEU A 30 -10.31 -2.51 -15.31
CA LEU A 30 -9.91 -3.52 -14.32
C LEU A 30 -11.06 -4.41 -13.85
N ARG A 31 -12.32 -3.96 -13.94
CA ARG A 31 -13.50 -4.74 -13.52
C ARG A 31 -13.78 -5.93 -14.44
N GLY A 32 -13.50 -5.81 -15.75
CA GLY A 32 -13.65 -6.90 -16.71
C GLY A 32 -14.96 -7.72 -16.53
N SER A 33 -14.84 -9.05 -16.51
CA SER A 33 -15.91 -10.02 -16.25
C SER A 33 -16.01 -10.47 -14.77
N VAL A 34 -15.36 -9.75 -13.85
CA VAL A 34 -15.30 -10.11 -12.43
C VAL A 34 -16.54 -9.56 -11.72
N ASP A 35 -17.15 -10.36 -10.84
CA ASP A 35 -18.30 -9.91 -10.06
C ASP A 35 -17.96 -8.65 -9.25
N GLY A 36 -18.88 -7.69 -9.22
CA GLY A 36 -18.63 -6.37 -8.65
C GLY A 36 -18.27 -6.40 -7.16
N TRP A 37 -18.67 -7.46 -6.45
CA TRP A 37 -18.33 -7.66 -5.05
C TRP A 37 -16.87 -8.11 -4.88
N ASP A 38 -16.40 -9.08 -5.67
CA ASP A 38 -15.00 -9.53 -5.67
C ASP A 38 -14.06 -8.39 -6.04
N PHE A 39 -14.41 -7.63 -7.09
CA PHE A 39 -13.62 -6.48 -7.52
C PHE A 39 -13.38 -5.45 -6.40
N LYS A 40 -14.43 -5.17 -5.61
CA LYS A 40 -14.33 -4.23 -4.49
C LYS A 40 -13.38 -4.73 -3.40
N GLN A 41 -13.40 -6.03 -3.08
CA GLN A 41 -12.50 -6.62 -2.10
C GLN A 41 -11.04 -6.60 -2.59
N TYR A 42 -10.79 -6.92 -3.86
CA TYR A 42 -9.44 -6.84 -4.44
C TYR A 42 -8.89 -5.42 -4.44
N VAL A 43 -9.67 -4.44 -4.90
CA VAL A 43 -9.23 -3.04 -4.94
C VAL A 43 -8.97 -2.52 -3.52
N LEU A 44 -9.87 -2.80 -2.58
CA LEU A 44 -9.72 -2.33 -1.21
C LEU A 44 -8.50 -2.96 -0.52
N GLY A 45 -8.27 -4.26 -0.71
CA GLY A 45 -7.09 -4.95 -0.19
C GLY A 45 -5.78 -4.38 -0.74
N ILE A 46 -5.72 -4.08 -2.03
CA ILE A 46 -4.54 -3.48 -2.66
C ILE A 46 -4.31 -2.04 -2.19
N LEU A 47 -5.37 -1.23 -2.06
CA LEU A 47 -5.26 0.13 -1.54
C LEU A 47 -4.81 0.14 -0.08
N PHE A 48 -5.34 -0.79 0.73
CA PHE A 48 -4.91 -0.94 2.11
C PHE A 48 -3.45 -1.39 2.19
N TYR A 49 -3.04 -2.39 1.40
CA TYR A 49 -1.66 -2.84 1.31
C TYR A 49 -0.70 -1.69 0.94
N ARG A 50 -1.07 -0.88 -0.06
CA ARG A 50 -0.33 0.32 -0.40
C ARG A 50 -0.21 1.27 0.79
N TYR A 51 -1.32 1.57 1.45
CA TYR A 51 -1.37 2.48 2.60
C TYR A 51 -0.46 2.01 3.75
N ILE A 52 -0.58 0.76 4.19
CA ILE A 52 0.23 0.24 5.31
C ILE A 52 1.73 0.19 4.94
N SER A 53 2.05 -0.13 3.69
CA SER A 53 3.43 -0.17 3.21
C SER A 53 4.07 1.21 3.16
N GLU A 54 3.38 2.21 2.60
CA GLU A 54 3.85 3.59 2.55
C GLU A 54 3.95 4.19 3.97
N ASN A 55 2.96 3.95 4.83
CA ASN A 55 2.94 4.46 6.19
C ASN A 55 4.10 3.90 7.04
N MET A 56 4.34 2.59 6.97
CA MET A 56 5.44 1.95 7.70
C MET A 56 6.81 2.41 7.17
N THR A 57 6.98 2.45 5.84
CA THR A 57 8.23 2.96 5.22
C THR A 57 8.49 4.41 5.62
N HIS A 58 7.46 5.26 5.58
CA HIS A 58 7.58 6.66 5.99
C HIS A 58 7.95 6.79 7.47
N TYR A 59 7.31 5.99 8.33
CA TYR A 59 7.59 5.97 9.75
C TYR A 59 9.05 5.62 10.04
N ILE A 60 9.53 4.49 9.51
CA ILE A 60 10.91 4.01 9.73
C ILE A 60 11.91 5.02 9.16
N ASN A 61 11.69 5.48 7.93
CA ASN A 61 12.56 6.46 7.31
C ASN A 61 12.60 7.78 8.09
N LYS A 62 11.49 8.23 8.68
CA LYS A 62 11.46 9.45 9.49
C LYS A 62 12.31 9.33 10.75
N GLU A 63 12.31 8.17 11.40
CA GLU A 63 13.08 7.94 12.62
C GLU A 63 14.56 7.72 12.33
N GLU A 64 14.89 6.84 11.37
CA GLU A 64 16.29 6.53 11.03
C GLU A 64 17.00 7.70 10.35
N ARG A 65 16.30 8.52 9.55
CA ARG A 65 16.90 9.72 8.93
C ARG A 65 17.30 10.82 9.89
N LYS A 66 16.90 10.73 11.17
CA LYS A 66 17.45 11.60 12.22
C LYS A 66 18.93 11.29 12.49
N ARG A 67 19.39 10.07 12.18
CA ARG A 67 20.76 9.60 12.35
C ARG A 67 21.50 9.52 11.02
N ASP A 68 20.86 8.96 10.00
CA ASP A 68 21.40 8.85 8.64
C ASP A 68 20.41 9.41 7.60
N PRO A 69 20.62 10.66 7.14
CA PRO A 69 19.73 11.29 6.15
C PRO A 69 19.56 10.52 4.84
N SER A 70 20.50 9.62 4.50
CA SER A 70 20.46 8.81 3.28
C SER A 70 19.70 7.50 3.42
N PHE A 71 19.29 7.14 4.65
CA PHE A 71 18.61 5.89 4.95
C PHE A 71 17.31 5.73 4.15
N ASP A 72 17.08 4.52 3.65
CA ASP A 72 15.86 4.15 2.96
C ASP A 72 15.51 2.68 3.24
N TYR A 73 14.50 2.48 4.09
CA TYR A 73 14.00 1.17 4.48
C TYR A 73 13.66 0.29 3.27
N ALA A 74 13.13 0.88 2.19
CA ALA A 74 12.77 0.13 0.99
C ALA A 74 13.96 -0.45 0.22
N LYS A 75 15.20 -0.04 0.55
CA LYS A 75 16.43 -0.52 -0.07
C LYS A 75 17.23 -1.48 0.81
N LEU A 76 16.80 -1.70 2.05
CA LEU A 76 17.45 -2.67 2.92
C LEU A 76 17.20 -4.10 2.44
N SER A 77 18.06 -5.02 2.88
CA SER A 77 17.77 -6.44 2.77
C SER A 77 16.72 -6.86 3.81
N ASP A 78 15.99 -7.93 3.52
CA ASP A 78 14.99 -8.47 4.45
C ASP A 78 15.64 -8.95 5.75
N GLU A 79 16.84 -9.52 5.67
CA GLU A 79 17.62 -9.97 6.83
C GLU A 79 18.02 -8.82 7.73
N GLU A 80 18.36 -7.66 7.15
CA GLU A 80 18.69 -6.48 7.92
C GLU A 80 17.47 -5.92 8.65
N ALA A 81 16.32 -5.89 7.97
CA ALA A 81 15.05 -5.41 8.49
C ALA A 81 14.45 -6.33 9.57
N GLU A 82 14.73 -7.63 9.50
CA GLU A 82 14.23 -8.63 10.47
C GLU A 82 14.69 -8.30 11.91
N ARG A 83 15.85 -7.66 12.06
CA ARG A 83 16.36 -7.20 13.37
C ARG A 83 15.44 -6.18 14.05
N ALA A 84 14.63 -5.45 13.28
CA ALA A 84 13.68 -4.47 13.78
C ALA A 84 12.25 -5.03 13.91
N ARG A 85 12.02 -6.30 13.55
CA ARG A 85 10.68 -6.89 13.47
C ARG A 85 9.90 -6.78 14.78
N GLU A 86 10.48 -7.23 15.90
CA GLU A 86 9.78 -7.23 17.20
C GLU A 86 9.35 -5.82 17.62
N GLY A 87 10.24 -4.83 17.51
CA GLY A 87 9.93 -3.44 17.84
C GLY A 87 8.88 -2.82 16.91
N LEU A 88 8.92 -3.13 15.63
CA LEU A 88 7.92 -2.66 14.67
C LEU A 88 6.55 -3.30 14.89
N ILE A 89 6.51 -4.58 15.26
CA ILE A 89 5.26 -5.25 15.62
C ILE A 89 4.69 -4.68 16.91
N GLU A 90 5.51 -4.40 17.92
CA GLU A 90 5.04 -3.79 19.17
C GLU A 90 4.45 -2.39 18.93
N GLU A 91 5.07 -1.61 18.05
CA GLU A 91 4.68 -0.21 17.85
C GLU A 91 3.58 -0.01 16.80
N LYS A 92 3.61 -0.79 15.71
CA LYS A 92 2.67 -0.68 14.57
C LYS A 92 1.68 -1.83 14.47
N GLY A 93 1.92 -2.93 15.18
CA GLY A 93 1.04 -4.11 15.17
C GLY A 93 1.19 -5.02 13.96
N PHE A 94 2.15 -4.77 13.07
CA PHE A 94 2.48 -5.61 11.92
C PHE A 94 3.90 -5.32 11.44
N PHE A 95 4.42 -6.21 10.60
CA PHE A 95 5.72 -6.06 9.96
C PHE A 95 5.62 -6.37 8.47
N ILE A 96 6.31 -5.56 7.65
CA ILE A 96 6.45 -5.80 6.22
C ILE A 96 7.95 -5.76 5.90
N PRO A 97 8.56 -6.86 5.44
CA PRO A 97 9.95 -6.79 5.01
C PRO A 97 10.09 -5.93 3.75
N PRO A 98 11.27 -5.32 3.49
CA PRO A 98 11.53 -4.52 2.31
C PRO A 98 11.06 -5.15 1.00
N SER A 99 11.33 -6.43 0.76
CA SER A 99 10.91 -7.15 -0.46
C SER A 99 9.38 -7.17 -0.65
N ALA A 100 8.63 -7.14 0.44
CA ALA A 100 7.18 -7.18 0.48
C ALA A 100 6.53 -5.79 0.54
N LEU A 101 7.30 -4.70 0.44
CA LEU A 101 6.73 -3.36 0.33
C LEU A 101 6.04 -3.16 -1.03
N PHE A 102 4.98 -2.36 -1.05
CA PHE A 102 4.19 -2.09 -2.25
C PHE A 102 5.06 -1.59 -3.41
N CYS A 103 6.01 -0.68 -3.14
CA CYS A 103 6.91 -0.16 -4.17
C CYS A 103 7.81 -1.24 -4.77
N ASN A 104 8.28 -2.19 -3.97
CA ASN A 104 9.17 -3.27 -4.42
C ASN A 104 8.38 -4.39 -5.11
N ALA A 105 7.20 -4.75 -4.60
CA ALA A 105 6.26 -5.62 -5.28
C ALA A 105 5.85 -5.04 -6.65
N LEU A 106 5.52 -3.75 -6.72
CA LEU A 106 5.19 -3.06 -7.97
C LEU A 106 6.37 -3.04 -8.95
N LYS A 107 7.59 -2.79 -8.46
CA LYS A 107 8.80 -2.82 -9.29
C LYS A 107 9.06 -4.19 -9.91
N ASN A 108 8.77 -5.26 -9.18
CA ASN A 108 8.97 -6.64 -9.61
C ASN A 108 7.78 -7.20 -10.42
N ALA A 109 6.60 -6.59 -10.33
CA ALA A 109 5.37 -7.07 -10.96
C ALA A 109 5.48 -7.35 -12.47
N PRO A 110 6.13 -6.50 -13.30
CA PRO A 110 6.26 -6.78 -14.74
C PRO A 110 7.08 -8.02 -15.08
N HIS A 111 7.88 -8.51 -14.14
CA HIS A 111 8.79 -9.65 -14.30
C HIS A 111 8.36 -10.87 -13.48
N ASN A 112 7.20 -10.82 -12.83
CA ASN A 112 6.71 -11.86 -11.94
C ASN A 112 5.50 -12.56 -12.56
N GLU A 113 5.74 -13.72 -13.16
CA GLU A 113 4.69 -14.55 -13.77
C GLU A 113 3.66 -15.03 -12.73
N ASP A 114 4.08 -15.19 -11.47
CA ASP A 114 3.27 -15.66 -10.34
C ASP A 114 2.91 -14.52 -9.36
N LEU A 115 2.65 -13.31 -9.89
CA LEU A 115 2.33 -12.13 -9.08
C LEU A 115 1.19 -12.39 -8.08
N ASN A 116 0.16 -13.13 -8.49
CA ASN A 116 -0.97 -13.46 -7.62
C ASN A 116 -0.55 -14.30 -6.41
N VAL A 117 0.34 -15.29 -6.61
CA VAL A 117 0.88 -16.12 -5.52
C VAL A 117 1.77 -15.27 -4.62
N THR A 118 2.58 -14.39 -5.21
CA THR A 118 3.46 -13.48 -4.47
C THR A 118 2.66 -12.54 -3.57
N LEU A 119 1.63 -11.90 -4.11
CA LEU A 119 0.75 -11.01 -3.34
C LEU A 119 0.01 -11.76 -2.23
N GLN A 120 -0.49 -12.96 -2.51
CA GLN A 120 -1.16 -13.78 -1.50
C GLN A 120 -0.20 -14.16 -0.36
N ASN A 121 1.06 -14.49 -0.68
CA ASN A 121 2.07 -14.77 0.33
C ASN A 121 2.38 -13.53 1.18
N ILE A 122 2.56 -12.37 0.55
CA ILE A 122 2.77 -11.09 1.25
C ILE A 122 1.62 -10.82 2.23
N PHE A 123 0.38 -10.95 1.77
CA PHE A 123 -0.79 -10.70 2.61
C PHE A 123 -0.88 -11.67 3.80
N ASN A 124 -0.61 -12.94 3.57
CA ASN A 124 -0.57 -13.95 4.63
C ASN A 124 0.51 -13.63 5.67
N GLU A 125 1.70 -13.19 5.25
CA GLU A 125 2.78 -12.84 6.18
C GLU A 125 2.48 -11.57 6.98
N ILE A 126 1.84 -10.57 6.36
CA ILE A 126 1.36 -9.37 7.07
C ILE A 126 0.33 -9.76 8.12
N GLU A 127 -0.66 -10.59 7.76
CA GLU A 127 -1.67 -11.07 8.71
C GLU A 127 -1.04 -11.87 9.85
N LYS A 128 -0.12 -12.80 9.55
CA LYS A 128 0.63 -13.56 10.57
C LYS A 128 1.44 -12.65 11.50
N SER A 129 2.05 -11.58 10.98
CA SER A 129 2.84 -10.65 11.79
C SER A 129 2.00 -9.88 12.81
N SER A 130 0.69 -9.75 12.55
CA SER A 130 -0.24 -9.06 13.43
C SER A 130 -0.91 -9.94 14.49
N LEU A 131 -0.78 -11.27 14.38
CA LEU A 131 -1.38 -12.23 15.31
C LEU A 131 -0.85 -12.03 16.73
N GLY A 132 -1.76 -11.99 17.71
CA GLY A 132 -1.43 -11.78 19.12
C GLY A 132 -1.10 -10.33 19.48
N THR A 133 -1.20 -9.38 18.53
CA THR A 133 -1.07 -7.95 18.80
C THR A 133 -2.44 -7.29 18.97
N PRO A 134 -2.52 -6.09 19.58
CA PRO A 134 -3.75 -5.30 19.59
C PRO A 134 -4.29 -4.96 18.18
N SER A 135 -3.46 -5.07 17.14
CA SER A 135 -3.84 -4.81 15.76
C SER A 135 -4.37 -6.04 15.03
N GLU A 136 -4.36 -7.23 15.66
CA GLU A 136 -4.85 -8.48 15.06
C GLU A 136 -6.25 -8.30 14.47
N GLU A 137 -7.20 -7.73 15.22
CA GLU A 137 -8.59 -7.57 14.73
C GLU A 137 -8.73 -6.65 13.51
N ASN A 138 -7.79 -5.72 13.31
CA ASN A 138 -7.81 -4.80 12.18
C ASN A 138 -7.21 -5.40 10.90
N VAL A 139 -6.34 -6.40 11.04
CA VAL A 139 -5.63 -7.03 9.90
C VAL A 139 -6.23 -8.40 9.56
N LYS A 140 -6.80 -9.09 10.55
CA LYS A 140 -7.38 -10.41 10.41
C LYS A 140 -8.57 -10.43 9.45
N GLY A 141 -8.54 -11.36 8.50
CA GLY A 141 -9.61 -11.52 7.51
C GLY A 141 -9.66 -10.43 6.44
N LEU A 142 -8.72 -9.48 6.44
CA LEU A 142 -8.69 -8.35 5.52
C LEU A 142 -8.23 -8.77 4.11
N PHE A 143 -7.51 -9.88 4.00
CA PHE A 143 -7.00 -10.43 2.73
C PHE A 143 -7.58 -11.82 2.39
N VAL A 144 -8.48 -12.34 3.22
CA VAL A 144 -9.08 -13.66 3.02
C VAL A 144 -10.10 -13.59 1.90
N LYS A 145 -9.92 -14.38 0.83
CA LYS A 145 -11.00 -14.66 -0.13
C LYS A 145 -12.08 -15.44 0.61
N ARG A 146 -13.24 -14.83 0.84
CA ARG A 146 -14.47 -15.57 1.17
C ARG A 146 -15.20 -15.95 -0.10
#